data_AF-A0A2A3ERY4-F1
#
_entry.id   AF-A0A2A3ERY4-F1
#
_cell.length_a   1.000
_cell.length_b   1.000
_cell.length_c   1.000
_cell.angle_alpha   90.00
_cell.angle_beta   90.00
_cell.angle_gamma   90.00
#
_symmetry.space_group_name_H-M   'P 1'
#
loop_
_entity.id
_entity.type
_entity.pdbx_description
1 polymer ?
#
loop_
_entity_poly.entity_id
_entity_poly.type
_entity_poly.pdbx_seq_one_letter_code
_entity_poly.pdbx_strand_id
1 'polypeptide(L)'
;MALLYRFAQLPDSSGTRVFSFVVTRSVVRDPERDVTSKELVCGFQRWSVAFSRGNKDRTIAITPLGIKYGNKAPLRSMMIHSTNKPTNKPKNNSAYLVWRGASRNLRVYVDFTFTLLNREHFSMNEGFSGKRVKFTYEAPAQGNRNYIPVSDLYSRNFADTNGEFQLELSMANVRTVYMTDLKMPGGTFSSGQSKPNKLETDYFAFGGFDWNLVIYPHGNKELEGYRGHENGISVYLMRMSGFDHRCRVRYSVALGEGDRRIDSGQIEDLSDAERCGFGWHTRVRWSEVAHKGVVRVSLEMVEARTICEVAVQARGPSVLPATPCYDRDKQAWMIRADLHSDTVRLHLVYKDIHNVPRNHLRYVSWSAYLLRDEEANMTAISLPGAPFSRYYAQESADEGIIMETNLDTNEVKENHCPFLTDKGQLRIRLEWNESHLLFQATYHKYDDVCRIHNQQMRREISLLQAENYSLERQLFSYQKSLAYTQAQQQQQQQQHQNQQHHGGHQAHLERSASTDTEYA
;
A
#
# COMPACT_ATOMS: atom_id res chain seq x y z
N MET A 1 10.76 11.55 20.64
CA MET A 1 9.99 11.50 19.37
C MET A 1 10.49 10.31 18.57
N ALA A 2 9.63 9.71 17.75
CA ALA A 2 10.04 8.68 16.80
C ALA A 2 10.13 9.34 15.42
N LEU A 3 11.34 9.47 14.90
CA LEU A 3 11.60 10.18 13.66
C LEU A 3 11.62 9.16 12.53
N LEU A 4 10.70 9.27 11.58
CA LEU A 4 10.69 8.42 10.38
C LEU A 4 11.97 8.74 9.59
N TYR A 5 12.85 7.76 9.46
CA TYR A 5 14.24 7.94 9.01
C TYR A 5 14.45 7.40 7.58
N ARG A 6 13.93 6.21 7.30
CA ARG A 6 13.96 5.59 5.96
C ARG A 6 12.61 4.96 5.66
N PHE A 7 12.36 4.80 4.37
CA PHE A 7 11.16 4.19 3.83
C PHE A 7 11.56 3.29 2.65
N ALA A 8 10.94 2.13 2.56
CA ALA A 8 11.09 1.25 1.40
C ALA A 8 9.74 0.62 1.02
N GLN A 9 9.52 0.52 -0.29
CA GLN A 9 8.48 -0.30 -0.89
C GLN A 9 9.10 -1.61 -1.35
N LEU A 10 8.53 -2.74 -0.95
CA LEU A 10 8.91 -4.03 -1.53
C LEU A 10 8.03 -4.34 -2.75
N PRO A 11 8.60 -4.91 -3.83
CA PRO A 11 7.87 -5.29 -5.03
C PRO A 11 7.19 -6.65 -4.83
N ASP A 12 6.35 -6.78 -3.79
CA ASP A 12 5.60 -7.99 -3.50
C ASP A 12 4.10 -7.79 -3.72
N SER A 13 3.36 -8.91 -3.83
CA SER A 13 1.92 -8.89 -4.07
C SER A 13 1.12 -8.34 -2.89
N SER A 14 1.71 -8.35 -1.69
CA SER A 14 1.10 -7.82 -0.47
C SER A 14 1.26 -6.31 -0.30
N GLY A 15 2.02 -5.65 -1.19
CA GLY A 15 2.25 -4.21 -1.18
C GLY A 15 3.04 -3.74 0.05
N THR A 16 4.01 -4.54 0.51
CA THR A 16 4.70 -4.35 1.78
C THR A 16 5.50 -3.06 1.82
N ARG A 17 5.31 -2.32 2.92
CA ARG A 17 5.97 -1.04 3.24
C ARG A 17 6.79 -1.17 4.49
N VAL A 18 8.03 -0.76 4.42
CA VAL A 18 8.97 -0.80 5.54
C VAL A 18 9.32 0.64 5.94
N PHE A 19 9.03 0.97 7.20
CA PHE A 19 9.27 2.26 7.80
C PHE A 19 10.32 2.11 8.90
N SER A 20 11.48 2.72 8.74
CA SER A 20 12.52 2.72 9.77
C SER A 20 12.47 4.02 10.56
N PHE A 21 12.48 3.93 11.89
CA PHE A 21 12.42 5.06 12.81
C PHE A 21 13.68 5.13 13.66
N VAL A 22 14.13 6.35 13.94
CA VAL A 22 15.04 6.64 15.04
C VAL A 22 14.21 7.10 16.23
N VAL A 23 14.23 6.34 17.31
CA VAL A 23 13.52 6.68 18.55
C VAL A 23 14.47 7.44 19.46
N THR A 24 14.14 8.69 19.77
CA THR A 24 15.01 9.56 20.57
C THR A 24 15.02 9.13 22.05
N ARG A 25 16.09 9.51 22.74
CA ARG A 25 16.38 9.22 24.16
C ARG A 25 15.28 9.55 25.18
N SER A 26 14.24 10.29 24.78
CA SER A 26 13.12 10.66 25.64
C SER A 26 12.43 9.44 26.24
N VAL A 27 12.25 8.35 25.48
CA VAL A 27 11.62 7.10 25.99
C VAL A 27 12.42 6.49 27.14
N VAL A 28 13.75 6.62 27.04
CA VAL A 28 14.66 5.92 27.93
C VAL A 28 14.95 6.74 29.19
N ARG A 29 15.01 8.07 29.06
CA ARG A 29 15.33 8.99 30.17
C ARG A 29 14.11 9.49 30.94
N ASP A 30 12.96 9.64 30.30
CA ASP A 30 11.75 10.22 30.91
C ASP A 30 10.63 9.16 30.97
N PRO A 31 10.40 8.55 32.15
CA PRO A 31 9.43 7.45 32.29
C PRO A 31 7.97 7.87 32.09
N GLU A 32 7.66 9.16 32.15
CA GLU A 32 6.28 9.64 32.01
C GLU A 32 5.94 10.00 30.56
N ARG A 33 6.95 10.15 29.72
CA ARG A 33 6.81 10.67 28.36
C ARG A 33 6.65 9.58 27.32
N ASP A 34 5.48 9.58 26.70
CA ASP A 34 5.24 8.83 25.48
C ASP A 34 5.94 9.48 24.30
N VAL A 35 6.41 8.64 23.38
CA VAL A 35 7.01 9.05 22.14
C VAL A 35 6.16 8.58 20.99
N THR A 36 5.65 9.52 20.21
CA THR A 36 4.93 9.24 18.97
C THR A 36 5.72 9.72 17.76
N SER A 37 5.49 9.06 16.62
CA SER A 37 5.94 9.55 15.33
C SER A 37 5.01 10.66 14.80
N LYS A 38 5.48 11.38 13.78
CA LYS A 38 4.56 12.09 12.87
C LYS A 38 3.68 11.09 12.13
N GLU A 39 2.57 11.56 11.56
CA GLU A 39 1.70 10.72 10.75
C GLU A 39 2.45 10.21 9.52
N LEU A 40 2.27 8.92 9.23
CA LEU A 40 2.70 8.27 8.00
C LEU A 40 1.47 7.72 7.26
N VAL A 41 1.61 7.50 5.97
CA VAL A 41 0.52 6.96 5.13
C VAL A 41 0.90 5.55 4.69
N CYS A 42 -0.03 4.61 4.81
CA CYS A 42 0.11 3.26 4.28
C CYS A 42 -1.28 2.71 3.96
N GLY A 43 -1.48 2.16 2.77
CA GLY A 43 -2.78 1.65 2.31
C GLY A 43 -3.90 2.71 2.35
N PHE A 44 -3.59 3.94 1.92
CA PHE A 44 -4.49 5.10 1.93
C PHE A 44 -5.03 5.50 3.32
N GLN A 45 -4.45 4.95 4.38
CA GLN A 45 -4.77 5.25 5.77
C GLN A 45 -3.62 6.00 6.44
N ARG A 46 -3.96 6.81 7.45
CA ARG A 46 -3.00 7.57 8.25
C ARG A 46 -2.68 6.83 9.53
N TRP A 47 -1.41 6.71 9.85
CA TRP A 47 -0.88 5.92 10.96
C TRP A 47 0.15 6.73 11.75
N SER A 48 0.40 6.31 12.98
CA SER A 48 1.58 6.74 13.73
C SER A 48 2.09 5.59 14.58
N VAL A 49 3.39 5.57 14.84
CA VAL A 49 4.00 4.66 15.82
C VAL A 49 4.05 5.35 17.17
N ALA A 50 3.67 4.63 18.23
CA ALA A 50 3.76 5.09 19.60
C ALA A 50 4.62 4.13 20.43
N PHE A 51 5.56 4.70 21.18
CA PHE A 51 6.36 4.04 22.20
C PHE A 51 6.05 4.63 23.56
N SER A 52 5.91 3.77 24.56
CA SER A 52 5.73 4.21 25.93
C SER A 52 6.45 3.31 26.90
N ARG A 53 6.80 3.88 28.06
CA ARG A 53 7.39 3.14 29.17
C ARG A 53 6.32 2.91 30.24
N GLY A 54 6.09 1.65 30.61
CA GLY A 54 5.38 1.29 31.83
C GLY A 54 4.04 0.54 31.70
N ASN A 55 3.66 -0.08 32.81
CA ASN A 55 2.45 -0.90 33.02
C ASN A 55 1.20 -0.02 33.25
N LYS A 56 0.93 0.91 32.35
CA LYS A 56 -0.27 1.74 32.41
C LYS A 56 -1.42 0.97 31.76
N ASP A 57 -2.46 0.59 32.50
CA ASP A 57 -3.74 0.20 31.89
C ASP A 57 -4.25 1.37 31.04
N ARG A 58 -4.27 1.15 29.72
CA ARG A 58 -4.51 2.15 28.68
C ARG A 58 -5.79 1.71 28.01
N THR A 59 -6.88 2.30 28.45
CA THR A 59 -8.07 2.43 27.61
C THR A 59 -7.79 3.60 26.68
N ILE A 60 -7.61 3.34 25.38
CA ILE A 60 -7.39 4.40 24.40
C ILE A 60 -8.74 5.08 24.16
N ALA A 61 -8.99 6.19 24.87
CA ALA A 61 -10.20 6.99 24.67
C ALA A 61 -9.98 8.04 23.58
N ILE A 62 -10.92 8.14 22.64
CA ILE A 62 -10.98 9.22 21.65
C ILE A 62 -11.63 10.44 22.32
N THR A 63 -10.83 11.43 22.70
CA THR A 63 -11.35 12.76 23.07
C THR A 63 -11.38 13.68 21.85
N PRO A 64 -12.53 14.25 21.48
CA PRO A 64 -12.58 15.35 20.51
C PRO A 64 -11.91 16.58 21.13
N LEU A 65 -10.81 17.06 20.54
CA LEU A 65 -10.31 18.40 20.84
C LEU A 65 -11.23 19.41 20.14
N GLY A 66 -12.07 20.08 20.93
CA GLY A 66 -12.91 21.19 20.48
C GLY A 66 -12.06 22.44 20.25
N ILE A 67 -11.39 22.53 19.10
CA ILE A 67 -10.85 23.81 18.61
C ILE A 67 -11.72 24.24 17.43
N LYS A 68 -12.61 25.20 17.67
CA LYS A 68 -13.38 25.87 16.61
C LYS A 68 -12.43 26.82 15.87
N TYR A 69 -11.92 26.39 14.72
CA TYR A 69 -11.56 27.32 13.65
C TYR A 69 -12.69 27.29 12.61
N GLY A 70 -13.17 28.47 12.21
CA GLY A 70 -14.43 28.69 11.50
C GLY A 70 -14.73 27.73 10.36
N ASN A 71 -16.02 27.35 10.24
CA ASN A 71 -16.71 26.65 9.15
C ASN A 71 -15.99 25.48 8.42
N LYS A 72 -14.96 24.89 9.01
CA LYS A 72 -14.36 23.63 8.56
C LYS A 72 -14.48 22.60 9.67
N ALA A 73 -14.79 21.35 9.31
CA ALA A 73 -14.95 20.25 10.25
C ALA A 73 -13.74 20.15 11.20
N PRO A 74 -13.94 19.86 12.50
CA PRO A 74 -12.85 19.88 13.46
C PRO A 74 -11.81 18.79 13.15
N LEU A 75 -10.54 19.20 13.02
CA LEU A 75 -9.40 18.28 13.06
C LEU A 75 -9.39 17.58 14.42
N ARG A 76 -9.78 16.30 14.46
CA ARG A 76 -9.72 15.48 15.67
C ARG A 76 -8.28 15.00 15.88
N SER A 77 -7.58 15.63 16.81
CA SER A 77 -6.32 15.09 17.32
C SER A 77 -6.63 13.95 18.30
N MET A 78 -6.15 12.73 18.01
CA MET A 78 -6.16 11.63 18.96
C MET A 78 -5.05 11.83 20.00
N MET A 79 -5.43 12.16 21.23
CA MET A 79 -4.53 12.11 22.38
C MET A 79 -4.70 10.78 23.12
N ILE A 80 -3.58 10.11 23.38
CA ILE A 80 -3.55 8.91 24.21
C ILE A 80 -3.56 9.36 25.67
N HIS A 81 -4.66 9.12 26.38
CA HIS A 81 -4.75 9.35 27.82
C HIS A 81 -4.38 8.08 28.58
N SER A 82 -3.61 8.23 29.65
CA SER A 82 -3.21 7.14 30.54
C SER A 82 -3.72 7.41 31.95
N THR A 83 -4.39 6.45 32.58
CA THR A 83 -4.70 6.50 34.01
C THR A 83 -3.55 5.91 34.82
N ASN A 84 -3.04 6.65 35.80
CA ASN A 84 -1.94 6.22 36.66
C ASN A 84 -2.45 5.25 37.74
N LYS A 85 -2.09 3.97 37.66
CA LYS A 85 -2.02 3.07 38.83
C LYS A 85 -0.58 2.61 39.00
N PRO A 86 0.07 2.87 40.15
CA PRO A 86 1.42 2.37 40.41
C PRO A 86 1.39 0.83 40.53
N THR A 87 2.31 0.16 39.83
CA THR A 87 2.51 -1.30 39.93
C THR A 87 4.00 -1.60 40.10
N ASN A 88 4.33 -2.59 40.94
CA ASN A 88 5.71 -3.05 41.24
C ASN A 88 6.32 -3.96 40.15
N LYS A 89 5.75 -3.99 38.94
CA LYS A 89 6.25 -4.83 37.85
C LYS A 89 7.43 -4.16 37.13
N PRO A 90 8.39 -4.93 36.58
CA PRO A 90 9.46 -4.38 35.76
C PRO A 90 8.88 -3.51 34.64
N LYS A 91 9.48 -2.33 34.46
CA LYS A 91 9.00 -1.34 33.49
C LYS A 91 9.43 -1.75 32.08
N ASN A 92 8.52 -2.38 31.36
CA ASN A 92 8.69 -2.70 29.96
C ASN A 92 8.35 -1.49 29.07
N ASN A 93 9.05 -1.38 27.95
CA ASN A 93 8.63 -0.55 26.85
C ASN A 93 7.54 -1.26 26.06
N SER A 94 6.58 -0.48 25.61
CA SER A 94 5.52 -0.89 24.70
C SER A 94 5.72 -0.25 23.34
N ALA A 95 5.32 -0.95 22.27
CA ALA A 95 5.23 -0.38 20.93
C ALA A 95 3.83 -0.62 20.36
N TYR A 96 3.24 0.42 19.77
CA TYR A 96 1.91 0.40 19.21
C TYR A 96 1.88 1.05 17.82
N LEU A 97 1.15 0.42 16.90
CA LEU A 97 0.66 1.03 15.69
C LEU A 97 -0.68 1.70 16.00
N VAL A 98 -0.82 2.98 15.66
CA VAL A 98 -2.01 3.78 15.95
C VAL A 98 -2.61 4.28 14.64
N TRP A 99 -3.86 3.90 14.36
CA TRP A 99 -4.65 4.38 13.24
C TRP A 99 -5.25 5.76 13.55
N ARG A 100 -4.95 6.76 12.71
CA ARG A 100 -5.37 8.16 12.91
C ARG A 100 -6.66 8.52 12.17
N GLY A 101 -7.11 7.68 11.24
CA GLY A 101 -8.31 7.88 10.44
C GLY A 101 -9.58 7.23 11.01
N ALA A 102 -9.58 6.83 12.29
CA ALA A 102 -10.66 6.02 12.83
C ALA A 102 -12.01 6.76 12.83
N SER A 103 -13.01 6.16 12.17
CA SER A 103 -14.40 6.63 12.15
C SER A 103 -15.34 5.49 12.51
N ARG A 104 -16.54 5.83 13.00
CA ARG A 104 -17.60 4.83 13.25
C ARG A 104 -17.84 4.03 11.98
N ASN A 105 -18.18 2.74 12.14
CA ASN A 105 -18.48 1.81 11.05
C ASN A 105 -17.33 1.48 10.10
N LEU A 106 -16.19 2.19 10.18
CA LEU A 106 -14.98 1.91 9.41
C LEU A 106 -14.06 0.95 10.18
N ARG A 107 -13.48 0.00 9.46
CA ARG A 107 -12.57 -1.02 9.97
C ARG A 107 -11.38 -1.11 9.04
N VAL A 108 -10.18 -1.25 9.61
CA VAL A 108 -8.95 -1.46 8.84
C VAL A 108 -8.30 -2.75 9.32
N TYR A 109 -7.87 -3.60 8.38
CA TYR A 109 -7.12 -4.81 8.66
C TYR A 109 -5.72 -4.65 8.11
N VAL A 110 -4.70 -5.02 8.90
CA VAL A 110 -3.29 -4.85 8.52
C VAL A 110 -2.48 -6.05 8.99
N ASP A 111 -1.56 -6.52 8.15
CA ASP A 111 -0.43 -7.33 8.59
C ASP A 111 0.70 -6.38 8.97
N PHE A 112 1.24 -6.48 10.18
CA PHE A 112 2.38 -5.67 10.58
C PHE A 112 3.42 -6.47 11.36
N THR A 113 4.66 -6.00 11.30
CA THR A 113 5.78 -6.48 12.12
C THR A 113 6.54 -5.29 12.66
N PHE A 114 6.74 -5.24 13.97
CA PHE A 114 7.70 -4.35 14.61
C PHE A 114 8.99 -5.10 14.85
N THR A 115 10.13 -4.50 14.50
CA THR A 115 11.46 -5.07 14.71
C THR A 115 12.38 -4.02 15.32
N LEU A 116 12.89 -4.29 16.51
CA LEU A 116 13.95 -3.50 17.14
C LEU A 116 15.30 -3.98 16.58
N LEU A 117 16.04 -3.05 15.99
CA LEU A 117 17.31 -3.38 15.34
C LEU A 117 18.44 -3.41 16.36
N ASN A 118 19.08 -4.55 16.49
CA ASN A 118 20.33 -4.69 17.23
C ASN A 118 21.44 -3.91 16.50
N ARG A 119 22.41 -3.34 17.20
CA ARG A 119 23.48 -2.56 16.57
C ARG A 119 24.65 -3.41 16.09
N GLU A 120 24.74 -4.67 16.52
CA GLU A 120 25.88 -5.56 16.25
C GLU A 120 25.54 -6.67 15.26
N HIS A 121 24.40 -7.35 15.43
CA HIS A 121 24.06 -8.51 14.61
C HIS A 121 22.56 -8.68 14.37
N PHE A 122 22.17 -8.98 13.12
CA PHE A 122 20.76 -9.07 12.73
C PHE A 122 19.98 -10.20 13.42
N SER A 123 20.64 -11.30 13.76
CA SER A 123 20.02 -12.44 14.47
C SER A 123 19.59 -12.08 15.90
N MET A 124 20.12 -10.98 16.45
CA MET A 124 19.78 -10.47 17.79
C MET A 124 18.65 -9.45 17.75
N ASN A 125 18.08 -9.16 16.57
CA ASN A 125 16.90 -8.32 16.43
C ASN A 125 15.73 -8.93 17.23
N GLU A 126 14.96 -8.07 17.87
CA GLU A 126 13.75 -8.46 18.59
C GLU A 126 12.54 -7.95 17.85
N GLY A 127 11.45 -8.71 17.83
CA GLY A 127 10.28 -8.31 17.07
C GLY A 127 9.00 -9.00 17.48
N PHE A 128 7.88 -8.39 17.11
CA PHE A 128 6.58 -9.01 17.19
C PHE A 128 5.75 -8.65 15.96
N SER A 129 4.84 -9.53 15.58
CA SER A 129 4.01 -9.36 14.41
C SER A 129 2.55 -9.68 14.70
N GLY A 130 1.68 -9.19 13.82
CA GLY A 130 0.27 -9.53 13.81
C GLY A 130 -0.20 -9.67 12.37
N LYS A 131 -1.01 -10.70 12.11
CA LYS A 131 -1.65 -10.92 10.81
C LYS A 131 -3.14 -10.56 10.88
N ARG A 132 -3.63 -9.84 9.88
CA ARG A 132 -5.01 -9.35 9.71
C ARG A 132 -5.53 -8.66 10.97
N VAL A 133 -4.66 -7.88 11.61
CA VAL A 133 -4.99 -7.19 12.85
C VAL A 133 -6.05 -6.14 12.55
N LYS A 134 -7.15 -6.18 13.30
CA LYS A 134 -8.31 -5.31 13.11
C LYS A 134 -8.18 -4.04 13.95
N PHE A 135 -8.33 -2.90 13.29
CA PHE A 135 -8.46 -1.58 13.87
C PHE A 135 -9.89 -1.09 13.69
N THR A 136 -10.47 -0.50 14.73
CA THR A 136 -11.82 0.09 14.72
C THR A 136 -11.80 1.46 15.39
N TYR A 137 -12.94 2.14 15.37
CA TYR A 137 -13.14 3.37 16.14
C TYR A 137 -12.88 3.18 17.63
N GLU A 138 -13.30 2.06 18.21
CA GLU A 138 -13.15 1.74 19.64
C GLU A 138 -11.75 1.22 19.97
N ALA A 139 -11.06 0.62 19.00
CA ALA A 139 -9.72 0.07 19.14
C ALA A 139 -8.78 0.58 18.03
N PRO A 140 -8.39 1.87 18.06
CA PRO A 140 -7.58 2.47 17.01
C PRO A 140 -6.08 2.20 17.17
N ALA A 141 -5.63 1.56 18.25
CA ALA A 141 -4.22 1.15 18.37
C ALA A 141 -4.06 -0.30 18.79
N GLN A 142 -3.05 -0.94 18.22
CA GLN A 142 -2.72 -2.35 18.41
C GLN A 142 -1.20 -2.47 18.55
N GLY A 143 -0.74 -3.38 19.39
CA GLY A 143 0.68 -3.49 19.69
C GLY A 143 1.00 -4.36 20.87
N ASN A 144 2.26 -4.34 21.29
CA ASN A 144 2.74 -5.12 22.42
C ASN A 144 3.06 -4.19 23.59
N ARG A 145 2.38 -4.40 24.71
CA ARG A 145 2.59 -3.64 25.95
C ARG A 145 3.90 -4.02 26.67
N ASN A 146 4.33 -5.27 26.49
CA ASN A 146 5.50 -5.85 27.14
C ASN A 146 6.54 -6.23 26.08
N TYR A 147 6.94 -5.25 25.27
CA TYR A 147 7.81 -5.52 24.13
C TYR A 147 9.24 -5.82 24.56
N ILE A 148 9.89 -4.89 25.28
CA ILE A 148 11.26 -5.08 25.75
C ILE A 148 11.49 -4.33 27.07
N PRO A 149 12.18 -4.91 28.05
CA PRO A 149 12.63 -4.18 29.24
C PRO A 149 13.55 -3.01 28.87
N VAL A 150 13.47 -1.91 29.63
CA VAL A 150 14.33 -0.74 29.37
C VAL A 150 15.81 -1.06 29.59
N SER A 151 16.13 -1.94 30.54
CA SER A 151 17.49 -2.42 30.79
C SER A 151 18.08 -3.08 29.55
N ASP A 152 17.26 -3.86 28.86
CA ASP A 152 17.66 -4.71 27.74
C ASP A 152 17.98 -3.89 26.50
N LEU A 153 17.40 -2.70 26.36
CA LEU A 153 17.80 -1.76 25.31
C LEU A 153 19.31 -1.49 25.35
N TYR A 154 19.90 -1.36 26.54
CA TYR A 154 21.31 -1.10 26.70
C TYR A 154 22.15 -2.37 26.79
N SER A 155 21.75 -3.32 27.64
CA SER A 155 22.56 -4.52 27.90
C SER A 155 22.67 -5.45 26.68
N ARG A 156 21.74 -5.33 25.72
CA ARG A 156 21.71 -6.13 24.50
C ARG A 156 22.03 -5.32 23.24
N ASN A 157 22.62 -4.13 23.36
CA ASN A 157 23.09 -3.34 22.22
C ASN A 157 22.01 -2.88 21.21
N PHE A 158 20.79 -2.58 21.66
CA PHE A 158 19.78 -1.93 20.80
C PHE A 158 19.90 -0.41 20.80
N ALA A 159 20.21 0.18 21.96
CA ALA A 159 20.40 1.61 22.14
C ALA A 159 21.87 2.00 22.04
N ASP A 160 22.11 3.22 21.59
CA ASP A 160 23.43 3.85 21.66
C ASP A 160 23.69 4.53 23.01
N THR A 161 24.87 5.11 23.15
CA THR A 161 25.28 5.84 24.36
C THR A 161 24.41 7.07 24.65
N ASN A 162 23.73 7.61 23.64
CA ASN A 162 22.79 8.71 23.79
C ASN A 162 21.41 8.24 24.24
N GLY A 163 21.13 6.93 24.16
CA GLY A 163 19.82 6.32 24.42
C GLY A 163 18.90 6.32 23.19
N GLU A 164 19.45 6.49 21.99
CA GLU A 164 18.72 6.42 20.73
C GLU A 164 18.81 5.00 20.17
N PHE A 165 17.74 4.53 19.54
CA PHE A 165 17.67 3.18 18.95
C PHE A 165 16.82 3.19 17.68
N GLN A 166 16.98 2.16 16.86
CA GLN A 166 16.22 1.99 15.62
C GLN A 166 15.08 0.99 15.79
N LEU A 167 13.90 1.39 15.31
CA LEU A 167 12.75 0.50 15.16
C LEU A 167 12.36 0.46 13.69
N GLU A 168 12.14 -0.73 13.18
CA GLU A 168 11.46 -0.95 11.91
C GLU A 168 10.00 -1.36 12.12
N LEU A 169 9.13 -0.83 11.27
CA LEU A 169 7.73 -1.25 11.12
C LEU A 169 7.54 -1.69 9.67
N SER A 170 7.25 -2.97 9.47
CA SER A 170 6.75 -3.50 8.21
C SER A 170 5.22 -3.56 8.25
N MET A 171 4.56 -3.12 7.17
CA MET A 171 3.10 -3.13 7.00
C MET A 171 2.74 -3.69 5.64
N ALA A 172 1.77 -4.59 5.58
CA ALA A 172 1.30 -5.23 4.36
C ALA A 172 -0.20 -5.54 4.42
N ASN A 173 -0.79 -5.86 3.26
CA ASN A 173 -2.20 -6.29 3.15
C ASN A 173 -3.21 -5.36 3.85
N VAL A 174 -2.98 -4.04 3.74
CA VAL A 174 -3.86 -3.03 4.35
C VAL A 174 -5.21 -3.02 3.63
N ARG A 175 -6.29 -3.37 4.34
CA ARG A 175 -7.65 -3.44 3.80
C ARG A 175 -8.60 -2.57 4.60
N THR A 176 -9.32 -1.67 3.92
CA THR A 176 -10.30 -0.77 4.55
C THR A 176 -11.73 -1.16 4.18
N VAL A 177 -12.57 -1.39 5.18
CA VAL A 177 -13.99 -1.75 4.98
C VAL A 177 -14.89 -0.91 5.88
N TYR A 178 -15.89 -0.27 5.27
CA TYR A 178 -16.97 0.43 5.95
C TYR A 178 -18.23 -0.44 5.96
N MET A 179 -18.87 -0.59 7.12
CA MET A 179 -20.09 -1.40 7.25
C MET A 179 -21.14 -0.72 8.13
N THR A 180 -22.34 -0.51 7.59
CA THR A 180 -23.45 0.09 8.33
C THR A 180 -24.78 -0.54 7.95
N ASP A 181 -25.78 -0.41 8.82
CA ASP A 181 -27.16 -0.84 8.55
C ASP A 181 -28.01 0.40 8.25
N LEU A 182 -28.67 0.41 7.09
CA LEU A 182 -29.58 1.48 6.67
C LEU A 182 -31.02 1.02 6.78
N LYS A 183 -31.86 1.81 7.43
CA LYS A 183 -33.28 1.53 7.60
C LYS A 183 -34.10 2.54 6.81
N MET A 184 -35.12 2.06 6.10
CA MET A 184 -36.10 2.96 5.48
C MET A 184 -36.82 3.77 6.57
N PRO A 185 -36.92 5.11 6.44
CA PRO A 185 -37.75 5.93 7.29
C PRO A 185 -39.19 5.38 7.31
N GLY A 186 -39.60 4.80 8.44
CA GLY A 186 -40.96 4.32 8.64
C GLY A 186 -41.84 5.47 9.08
N GLY A 187 -42.68 5.99 8.19
CA GLY A 187 -43.70 6.98 8.56
C GLY A 187 -44.82 6.29 9.33
N THR A 188 -44.82 6.38 10.66
CA THR A 188 -45.98 6.00 11.48
C THR A 188 -47.04 7.11 11.55
N PHE A 189 -46.76 8.33 11.06
CA PHE A 189 -47.70 9.46 11.10
C PHE A 189 -47.53 10.49 9.96
N SER A 190 -47.47 10.06 8.69
CA SER A 190 -47.51 11.01 7.57
C SER A 190 -48.38 10.50 6.43
N SER A 191 -49.69 10.72 6.56
CA SER A 191 -50.60 10.74 5.43
C SER A 191 -50.13 11.82 4.44
N GLY A 192 -49.48 11.40 3.35
CA GLY A 192 -49.24 12.26 2.19
C GLY A 192 -47.79 12.65 1.85
N GLN A 193 -46.75 12.15 2.54
CA GLN A 193 -45.36 12.40 2.12
C GLN A 193 -44.78 11.26 1.28
N SER A 194 -44.09 11.65 0.19
CA SER A 194 -43.43 10.78 -0.78
C SER A 194 -42.50 9.77 -0.12
N LYS A 195 -42.37 8.58 -0.74
CA LYS A 195 -41.40 7.55 -0.32
C LYS A 195 -40.01 8.21 -0.16
N PRO A 196 -39.24 7.86 0.89
CA PRO A 196 -37.91 8.43 1.08
C PRO A 196 -37.03 8.03 -0.11
N ASN A 197 -36.69 9.01 -0.93
CA ASN A 197 -36.01 8.79 -2.20
C ASN A 197 -34.49 8.64 -2.05
N LYS A 198 -33.92 8.95 -0.89
CA LYS A 198 -32.48 9.04 -0.67
C LYS A 198 -32.10 8.64 0.76
N LEU A 199 -31.06 7.83 0.89
CA LEU A 199 -30.43 7.42 2.15
C LEU A 199 -28.94 7.77 2.09
N GLU A 200 -28.37 8.26 3.18
CA GLU A 200 -26.96 8.62 3.27
C GLU A 200 -26.30 7.92 4.45
N THR A 201 -25.05 7.50 4.28
CA THR A 201 -24.23 6.99 5.38
C THR A 201 -23.52 8.13 6.12
N ASP A 202 -23.01 7.84 7.32
CA ASP A 202 -22.05 8.72 7.97
C ASP A 202 -20.79 8.90 7.11
N TYR A 203 -20.09 10.01 7.33
CA TYR A 203 -18.81 10.29 6.70
C TYR A 203 -17.68 9.41 7.25
N PHE A 204 -16.75 9.03 6.39
CA PHE A 204 -15.55 8.29 6.75
C PHE A 204 -14.34 8.77 5.92
N ALA A 205 -13.13 8.61 6.48
CA ALA A 205 -11.90 9.10 5.86
C ALA A 205 -11.16 7.98 5.11
N PHE A 206 -10.70 8.27 3.89
CA PHE A 206 -9.86 7.39 3.08
C PHE A 206 -9.08 8.16 2.01
N GLY A 207 -7.78 7.88 1.84
CA GLY A 207 -6.95 8.50 0.80
C GLY A 207 -6.68 10.00 0.99
N GLY A 208 -6.89 10.53 2.20
CA GLY A 208 -6.80 11.96 2.47
C GLY A 208 -8.09 12.74 2.19
N PHE A 209 -9.17 12.06 1.81
CA PHE A 209 -10.48 12.65 1.57
C PHE A 209 -11.52 12.08 2.54
N ASP A 210 -12.62 12.81 2.69
CA ASP A 210 -13.83 12.36 3.37
C ASP A 210 -14.85 11.88 2.35
N TRP A 211 -15.52 10.78 2.65
CA TRP A 211 -16.47 10.11 1.76
C TRP A 211 -17.76 9.77 2.50
N ASN A 212 -18.86 9.67 1.78
CA ASN A 212 -20.05 8.92 2.20
C ASN A 212 -20.67 8.16 1.03
N LEU A 213 -21.56 7.22 1.34
CA LEU A 213 -22.41 6.58 0.35
C LEU A 213 -23.79 7.20 0.36
N VAL A 214 -24.30 7.43 -0.85
CA VAL A 214 -25.68 7.86 -1.11
C VAL A 214 -26.40 6.74 -1.85
N ILE A 215 -27.52 6.30 -1.32
CA ILE A 215 -28.32 5.20 -1.88
C ILE A 215 -29.72 5.72 -2.20
N TYR A 216 -30.15 5.50 -3.44
CA TYR A 216 -31.50 5.77 -3.93
C TYR A 216 -32.24 4.44 -4.05
N PRO A 217 -33.16 4.11 -3.11
CA PRO A 217 -33.85 2.81 -3.08
C PRO A 217 -34.73 2.52 -4.30
N HIS A 218 -35.05 3.56 -5.08
CA HIS A 218 -35.97 3.53 -6.22
C HIS A 218 -35.38 4.21 -7.47
N GLY A 219 -34.05 4.27 -7.57
CA GLY A 219 -33.34 4.91 -8.66
C GLY A 219 -33.18 6.41 -8.46
N ASN A 220 -32.18 7.00 -9.11
CA ASN A 220 -31.91 8.43 -9.04
C ASN A 220 -32.58 9.16 -10.21
N LYS A 221 -33.79 9.66 -9.99
CA LYS A 221 -34.60 10.36 -11.00
C LYS A 221 -34.03 11.71 -11.47
N GLU A 222 -33.08 12.28 -10.73
CA GLU A 222 -32.50 13.59 -11.05
C GLU A 222 -31.31 13.51 -12.01
N LEU A 223 -30.51 12.42 -11.95
CA LEU A 223 -29.37 12.20 -12.85
C LEU A 223 -29.71 11.32 -14.07
N GLU A 224 -30.73 10.48 -13.98
CA GLU A 224 -31.02 9.48 -15.02
C GLU A 224 -31.94 10.03 -16.13
N GLY A 225 -31.37 10.80 -17.05
CA GLY A 225 -31.95 10.96 -18.39
C GLY A 225 -31.83 9.65 -19.16
N TYR A 226 -32.88 8.83 -19.16
CA TYR A 226 -33.10 7.69 -20.09
C TYR A 226 -32.18 6.45 -20.01
N ARG A 227 -31.44 6.18 -18.91
CA ARG A 227 -30.68 4.91 -18.75
C ARG A 227 -30.93 4.14 -17.45
N GLY A 228 -31.78 4.66 -16.57
CA GLY A 228 -32.18 3.98 -15.33
C GLY A 228 -33.16 2.84 -15.57
N HIS A 229 -32.92 1.69 -14.94
CA HIS A 229 -33.99 0.71 -14.79
C HIS A 229 -35.02 1.29 -13.81
N GLU A 230 -36.24 1.53 -14.30
CA GLU A 230 -37.36 1.95 -13.44
C GLU A 230 -37.49 0.96 -12.26
N ASN A 231 -37.21 1.44 -11.05
CA ASN A 231 -37.30 0.75 -9.74
C ASN A 231 -36.05 0.01 -9.20
N GLY A 232 -34.89 0.09 -9.86
CA GLY A 232 -33.63 -0.43 -9.33
C GLY A 232 -33.05 0.41 -8.18
N ILE A 233 -32.11 -0.13 -7.40
CA ILE A 233 -31.33 0.65 -6.42
C ILE A 233 -30.14 1.29 -7.13
N SER A 234 -29.92 2.60 -6.93
CA SER A 234 -28.70 3.31 -7.38
C SER A 234 -27.85 3.71 -6.17
N VAL A 235 -26.54 3.49 -6.24
CA VAL A 235 -25.59 3.76 -5.15
C VAL A 235 -24.46 4.65 -5.67
N TYR A 236 -24.13 5.71 -4.96
CA TYR A 236 -23.05 6.63 -5.33
C TYR A 236 -22.09 6.81 -4.17
N LEU A 237 -20.79 6.72 -4.46
CA LEU A 237 -19.73 7.12 -3.55
C LEU A 237 -19.44 8.60 -3.76
N MET A 238 -19.72 9.41 -2.74
CA MET A 238 -19.61 10.86 -2.82
C MET A 238 -18.38 11.32 -2.04
N ARG A 239 -17.52 12.10 -2.71
CA ARG A 239 -16.41 12.79 -2.06
C ARG A 239 -16.90 14.09 -1.43
N MET A 240 -16.46 14.35 -0.20
CA MET A 240 -16.94 15.44 0.65
C MET A 240 -15.86 16.48 0.95
N SER A 241 -14.60 16.23 0.59
CA SER A 241 -13.48 17.16 0.77
C SER A 241 -12.46 17.06 -0.37
N GLY A 242 -11.49 17.99 -0.44
CA GLY A 242 -10.38 17.97 -1.41
C GLY A 242 -10.77 18.22 -2.87
N PHE A 243 -11.75 19.11 -3.12
CA PHE A 243 -12.28 19.47 -4.44
C PHE A 243 -11.32 20.24 -5.37
N ASP A 244 -10.19 20.66 -4.82
CA ASP A 244 -9.06 21.22 -5.55
C ASP A 244 -8.30 20.21 -6.42
N HIS A 245 -8.54 18.92 -6.20
CA HIS A 245 -7.91 17.85 -6.94
C HIS A 245 -8.96 16.94 -7.59
N ARG A 246 -8.70 16.46 -8.80
CA ARG A 246 -9.38 15.26 -9.31
C ARG A 246 -8.88 14.04 -8.56
N CYS A 247 -9.74 13.06 -8.33
CA CYS A 247 -9.40 11.84 -7.63
C CYS A 247 -9.92 10.61 -8.36
N ARG A 248 -9.03 9.69 -8.70
CA ARG A 248 -9.39 8.36 -9.15
C ARG A 248 -9.63 7.48 -7.93
N VAL A 249 -10.79 6.84 -7.87
CA VAL A 249 -11.20 5.99 -6.75
C VAL A 249 -11.55 4.60 -7.24
N ARG A 250 -11.16 3.58 -6.48
CA ARG A 250 -11.52 2.18 -6.73
C ARG A 250 -12.10 1.55 -5.48
N TYR A 251 -13.29 0.96 -5.60
CA TYR A 251 -14.05 0.45 -4.47
C TYR A 251 -14.99 -0.68 -4.89
N SER A 252 -15.60 -1.35 -3.91
CA SER A 252 -16.70 -2.29 -4.16
C SER A 252 -17.76 -2.16 -3.08
N VAL A 253 -19.02 -2.31 -3.45
CA VAL A 253 -20.18 -2.20 -2.56
C VAL A 253 -20.94 -3.52 -2.57
N ALA A 254 -21.42 -3.91 -1.39
CA ALA A 254 -22.38 -4.97 -1.23
C ALA A 254 -23.61 -4.47 -0.46
N LEU A 255 -24.80 -4.89 -0.90
CA LEU A 255 -26.07 -4.61 -0.25
C LEU A 255 -26.72 -5.93 0.19
N GLY A 256 -27.27 -5.95 1.41
CA GLY A 256 -27.92 -7.13 1.98
C GLY A 256 -26.96 -8.10 2.67
N GLU A 257 -27.50 -9.21 3.15
CA GLU A 257 -26.75 -10.29 3.81
C GLU A 257 -27.24 -11.66 3.39
N GLY A 258 -26.38 -12.68 3.55
CA GLY A 258 -26.70 -14.07 3.21
C GLY A 258 -27.16 -14.20 1.77
N ASP A 259 -28.24 -14.93 1.54
CA ASP A 259 -28.81 -15.19 0.21
C ASP A 259 -29.42 -13.94 -0.46
N ARG A 260 -29.59 -12.84 0.29
CA ARG A 260 -30.08 -11.55 -0.24
C ARG A 260 -28.95 -10.58 -0.58
N ARG A 261 -27.70 -10.99 -0.40
CA ARG A 261 -26.54 -10.16 -0.67
C ARG A 261 -26.31 -10.06 -2.17
N ILE A 262 -26.08 -8.83 -2.63
CA ILE A 262 -25.59 -8.53 -3.98
C ILE A 262 -24.31 -7.71 -3.89
N ASP A 263 -23.39 -7.95 -4.81
CA ASP A 263 -22.08 -7.30 -4.85
C ASP A 263 -21.87 -6.59 -6.19
N SER A 264 -21.24 -5.42 -6.16
CA SER A 264 -21.00 -4.61 -7.36
C SER A 264 -19.84 -5.10 -8.23
N GLY A 265 -18.98 -5.97 -7.68
CA GLY A 265 -17.62 -6.12 -8.20
C GLY A 265 -16.78 -4.86 -7.95
N GLN A 266 -15.62 -4.77 -8.60
CA GLN A 266 -14.75 -3.59 -8.52
C GLN A 266 -15.30 -2.47 -9.41
N ILE A 267 -15.53 -1.31 -8.81
CA ILE A 267 -15.92 -0.08 -9.49
C ILE A 267 -14.70 0.84 -9.51
N GLU A 268 -14.42 1.40 -10.68
CA GLU A 268 -13.45 2.47 -10.85
C GLU A 268 -14.19 3.74 -11.28
N ASP A 269 -13.91 4.85 -10.61
CA ASP A 269 -14.63 6.11 -10.82
C ASP A 269 -13.67 7.32 -10.73
N LEU A 270 -14.09 8.44 -11.30
CA LEU A 270 -13.34 9.70 -11.29
C LEU A 270 -14.12 10.77 -10.53
N SER A 271 -13.76 11.00 -9.28
CA SER A 271 -14.36 12.07 -8.47
C SER A 271 -13.69 13.42 -8.75
N ASP A 272 -14.47 14.40 -9.15
CA ASP A 272 -14.04 15.79 -9.35
C ASP A 272 -14.92 16.80 -8.56
N ALA A 273 -14.77 18.09 -8.86
CA ALA A 273 -15.54 19.16 -8.23
C ALA A 273 -17.04 19.11 -8.56
N GLU A 274 -17.41 18.48 -9.68
CA GLU A 274 -18.81 18.32 -10.11
C GLU A 274 -19.48 17.13 -9.40
N ARG A 275 -18.72 16.34 -8.62
CA ARG A 275 -19.18 15.12 -7.93
C ARG A 275 -19.71 14.05 -8.89
N CYS A 276 -19.17 14.04 -10.12
CA CYS A 276 -19.54 13.08 -11.15
C CYS A 276 -18.96 11.70 -10.81
N GLY A 277 -19.74 10.87 -10.13
CA GLY A 277 -19.48 9.44 -10.08
C GLY A 277 -20.51 8.70 -10.92
N PHE A 278 -20.10 7.72 -11.72
CA PHE A 278 -21.05 6.89 -12.47
C PHE A 278 -21.97 6.11 -11.53
N GLY A 279 -21.50 5.79 -10.34
CA GLY A 279 -22.26 5.03 -9.35
C GLY A 279 -22.51 3.58 -9.79
N TRP A 280 -23.25 2.87 -8.94
CA TRP A 280 -23.64 1.49 -9.16
C TRP A 280 -25.15 1.36 -9.22
N HIS A 281 -25.64 0.90 -10.37
CA HIS A 281 -27.06 0.77 -10.66
C HIS A 281 -27.42 -0.71 -10.74
N THR A 282 -28.34 -1.13 -9.86
CA THR A 282 -28.78 -2.52 -9.77
C THR A 282 -30.16 -2.69 -10.43
N ARG A 283 -30.47 -3.90 -10.87
CA ARG A 283 -31.84 -4.27 -11.30
C ARG A 283 -32.72 -4.74 -10.15
N VAL A 284 -32.16 -4.86 -8.96
CA VAL A 284 -32.79 -5.47 -7.79
C VAL A 284 -33.54 -4.39 -7.02
N ARG A 285 -34.74 -4.72 -6.49
CA ARG A 285 -35.51 -3.78 -5.67
C ARG A 285 -35.06 -3.82 -4.22
N TRP A 286 -35.29 -2.73 -3.50
CA TRP A 286 -35.00 -2.63 -2.06
C TRP A 286 -35.54 -3.82 -1.24
N SER A 287 -36.76 -4.28 -1.52
CA SER A 287 -37.40 -5.40 -0.79
C SER A 287 -36.68 -6.73 -0.92
N GLU A 288 -35.87 -6.90 -1.97
CA GLU A 288 -35.17 -8.15 -2.26
C GLU A 288 -33.85 -8.24 -1.48
N VAL A 289 -33.20 -7.09 -1.23
CA VAL A 289 -31.97 -7.01 -0.41
C VAL A 289 -32.24 -6.72 1.06
N ALA A 290 -33.38 -6.09 1.38
CA ALA A 290 -33.72 -5.70 2.74
C ALA A 290 -34.24 -6.89 3.56
N HIS A 291 -33.83 -6.97 4.82
CA HIS A 291 -34.40 -7.85 5.83
C HIS A 291 -35.08 -7.00 6.90
N LYS A 292 -36.39 -7.19 7.13
CA LYS A 292 -37.19 -6.39 8.08
C LYS A 292 -37.07 -4.87 7.85
N GLY A 293 -36.96 -4.44 6.60
CA GLY A 293 -36.82 -3.03 6.21
C GLY A 293 -35.43 -2.42 6.43
N VAL A 294 -34.44 -3.24 6.79
CA VAL A 294 -33.04 -2.85 6.98
C VAL A 294 -32.18 -3.49 5.90
N VAL A 295 -31.26 -2.71 5.32
CA VAL A 295 -30.24 -3.18 4.38
C VAL A 295 -28.88 -2.98 5.01
N ARG A 296 -28.09 -4.06 5.14
CA ARG A 296 -26.67 -3.93 5.45
C ARG A 296 -25.92 -3.46 4.22
N VAL A 297 -25.10 -2.44 4.41
CA VAL A 297 -24.21 -1.88 3.39
C VAL A 297 -22.78 -2.21 3.80
N SER A 298 -22.03 -2.84 2.91
CA SER A 298 -20.59 -3.06 3.06
C SER A 298 -19.86 -2.40 1.90
N LEU A 299 -18.93 -1.51 2.20
CA LEU A 299 -18.09 -0.82 1.23
C LEU A 299 -16.63 -1.18 1.51
N GLU A 300 -15.94 -1.72 0.51
CA GLU A 300 -14.48 -1.88 0.54
C GLU A 300 -13.83 -0.81 -0.32
N MET A 301 -13.05 0.05 0.33
CA MET A 301 -12.26 1.08 -0.34
C MET A 301 -10.90 0.49 -0.68
N VAL A 302 -10.51 0.53 -1.95
CA VAL A 302 -9.27 -0.06 -2.43
C VAL A 302 -8.23 1.00 -2.77
N GLU A 303 -8.62 2.03 -3.53
CA GLU A 303 -7.72 3.11 -3.93
C GLU A 303 -8.41 4.47 -3.95
N ALA A 304 -7.66 5.52 -3.63
CA ALA A 304 -8.07 6.91 -3.80
C ALA A 304 -6.81 7.75 -4.08
N ARG A 305 -6.57 8.04 -5.36
CA ARG A 305 -5.36 8.74 -5.83
C ARG A 305 -5.72 10.12 -6.34
N THR A 306 -4.96 11.11 -5.95
CA THR A 306 -5.01 12.44 -6.57
C THR A 306 -4.42 12.36 -7.96
N ILE A 307 -5.14 12.88 -8.95
CA ILE A 307 -4.69 12.91 -10.34
C ILE A 307 -4.46 14.35 -10.79
N CYS A 308 -3.47 14.54 -11.66
CA CYS A 308 -3.24 15.77 -12.38
C CYS A 308 -3.18 15.42 -13.87
N GLU A 309 -4.09 15.99 -14.65
CA GLU A 309 -4.10 15.84 -16.11
C GLU A 309 -3.58 17.13 -16.74
N VAL A 310 -2.57 17.01 -17.58
CA VAL A 310 -1.87 18.13 -18.19
C VAL A 310 -1.73 17.94 -19.69
N ALA A 311 -1.95 19.02 -20.43
CA ALA A 311 -1.68 19.09 -21.85
C ALA A 311 -0.22 19.55 -22.05
N VAL A 312 0.64 18.64 -22.50
CA VAL A 312 2.06 18.88 -22.73
C VAL A 312 2.28 19.17 -24.20
N GLN A 313 2.87 20.32 -24.52
CA GLN A 313 3.14 20.68 -25.90
C GLN A 313 4.18 19.74 -26.50
N ALA A 314 3.85 19.12 -27.64
CA ALA A 314 4.72 18.19 -28.38
C ALA A 314 4.92 18.58 -29.85
N ARG A 315 4.30 19.68 -30.31
CA ARG A 315 4.60 20.32 -31.59
C ARG A 315 4.79 21.82 -31.43
N GLY A 316 5.53 22.44 -32.32
CA GLY A 316 5.67 23.90 -32.38
C GLY A 316 7.12 24.34 -32.26
N PRO A 317 7.45 25.27 -31.35
CA PRO A 317 8.77 25.90 -31.30
C PRO A 317 9.89 24.88 -31.01
N SER A 318 11.12 25.22 -31.41
CA SER A 318 12.31 24.38 -31.19
C SER A 318 12.54 24.03 -29.73
N VAL A 319 12.15 24.91 -28.81
CA VAL A 319 12.12 24.66 -27.37
C VAL A 319 10.67 24.57 -26.91
N LEU A 320 10.23 23.36 -26.54
CA LEU A 320 8.87 23.13 -26.10
C LEU A 320 8.64 23.72 -24.69
N PRO A 321 7.54 24.46 -24.48
CA PRO A 321 7.24 25.05 -23.18
C PRO A 321 6.94 23.97 -22.14
N ALA A 322 7.27 24.26 -20.88
CA ALA A 322 6.91 23.40 -19.76
C ALA A 322 5.50 23.75 -19.24
N THR A 323 4.71 22.71 -18.98
CA THR A 323 3.36 22.84 -18.42
C THR A 323 3.41 22.64 -16.90
N PRO A 324 2.86 23.56 -16.09
CA PRO A 324 2.82 23.40 -14.64
C PRO A 324 1.82 22.32 -14.22
N CYS A 325 2.14 21.61 -13.14
CA CYS A 325 1.26 20.66 -12.45
C CYS A 325 1.48 20.72 -10.93
N TYR A 326 0.58 20.12 -10.16
CA TYR A 326 0.66 20.09 -8.70
C TYR A 326 0.46 18.69 -8.16
N ASP A 327 1.18 18.38 -7.10
CA ASP A 327 0.98 17.14 -6.35
C ASP A 327 -0.15 17.25 -5.32
N ARG A 328 -0.41 16.14 -4.63
CA ARG A 328 -1.43 16.03 -3.57
C ARG A 328 -1.22 17.05 -2.44
N ASP A 329 0.03 17.44 -2.17
CA ASP A 329 0.39 18.39 -1.11
C ASP A 329 0.47 19.83 -1.67
N LYS A 330 -0.06 20.04 -2.89
CA LYS A 330 -0.08 21.31 -3.65
C LYS A 330 1.29 21.90 -3.93
N GLN A 331 2.34 21.09 -3.90
CA GLN A 331 3.65 21.57 -4.31
C GLN A 331 3.72 21.64 -5.84
N ALA A 332 4.45 22.61 -6.36
CA ALA A 332 4.57 22.89 -7.78
C ALA A 332 5.56 21.96 -8.49
N TRP A 333 5.14 21.48 -9.65
CA TRP A 333 5.90 20.66 -10.59
C TRP A 333 5.76 21.24 -12.00
N MET A 334 6.66 20.86 -12.91
CA MET A 334 6.53 21.16 -14.33
C MET A 334 6.89 19.94 -15.16
N ILE A 335 6.18 19.75 -16.25
CA ILE A 335 6.43 18.69 -17.23
C ILE A 335 6.63 19.29 -18.61
N ARG A 336 7.59 18.76 -19.38
CA ARG A 336 7.80 19.13 -20.79
C ARG A 336 8.05 17.89 -21.62
N ALA A 337 7.67 17.92 -22.89
CA ALA A 337 8.07 16.87 -23.83
C ALA A 337 9.50 17.12 -24.32
N ASP A 338 10.20 16.03 -24.61
CA ASP A 338 11.50 15.99 -25.23
C ASP A 338 11.44 15.02 -26.42
N LEU A 339 11.83 15.51 -27.60
CA LEU A 339 11.71 14.83 -28.90
C LEU A 339 13.08 14.58 -29.56
N HIS A 340 14.17 14.64 -28.78
CA HIS A 340 15.52 14.39 -29.30
C HIS A 340 15.90 12.90 -29.35
N SER A 341 15.01 12.00 -28.95
CA SER A 341 15.18 10.55 -29.04
C SER A 341 14.15 9.89 -29.97
N ASP A 342 14.33 8.60 -30.22
CA ASP A 342 13.43 7.78 -31.06
C ASP A 342 12.00 7.76 -30.52
N THR A 343 11.86 7.63 -29.20
CA THR A 343 10.56 7.77 -28.51
C THR A 343 10.41 9.14 -27.87
N VAL A 344 9.18 9.63 -27.73
CA VAL A 344 8.88 10.82 -26.94
C VAL A 344 9.23 10.59 -25.48
N ARG A 345 9.92 11.55 -24.88
CA ARG A 345 10.27 11.57 -23.46
C ARG A 345 9.54 12.70 -22.75
N LEU A 346 9.25 12.49 -21.48
CA LEU A 346 8.65 13.50 -20.61
C LEU A 346 9.64 13.87 -19.51
N HIS A 347 10.00 15.15 -19.43
CA HIS A 347 10.89 15.66 -18.41
C HIS A 347 10.09 16.34 -17.29
N LEU A 348 10.04 15.72 -16.12
CA LEU A 348 9.31 16.17 -14.95
C LEU A 348 10.26 16.78 -13.91
N VAL A 349 9.97 18.01 -13.47
CA VAL A 349 10.82 18.80 -12.56
C VAL A 349 10.02 19.25 -11.35
N TYR A 350 10.57 19.04 -10.15
CA TYR A 350 10.01 19.52 -8.89
C TYR A 350 10.45 20.97 -8.62
N LYS A 351 9.52 21.93 -8.66
CA LYS A 351 9.84 23.37 -8.51
C LYS A 351 10.01 23.82 -7.07
N ASP A 352 9.31 23.14 -6.17
CA ASP A 352 9.34 23.46 -4.74
C ASP A 352 10.39 22.66 -3.98
N ILE A 353 11.49 22.27 -4.63
CA ILE A 353 12.62 21.57 -4.01
C ILE A 353 13.22 22.37 -2.84
N HIS A 354 13.21 23.70 -2.95
CA HIS A 354 13.64 24.61 -1.90
C HIS A 354 12.74 24.59 -0.65
N ASN A 355 11.48 24.12 -0.77
CA ASN A 355 10.55 23.98 0.35
C ASN A 355 10.80 22.70 1.17
N VAL A 356 11.66 21.79 0.70
CA VAL A 356 12.06 20.62 1.50
C VAL A 356 12.80 21.14 2.74
N PRO A 357 12.37 20.75 3.97
CA PRO A 357 13.04 21.19 5.19
C PRO A 357 14.51 20.76 5.23
N ARG A 358 15.38 21.62 5.78
CA ARG A 358 16.79 21.28 6.03
C ARG A 358 16.90 19.98 6.82
N ASN A 359 17.89 19.17 6.48
CA ASN A 359 18.15 17.86 7.07
C ASN A 359 16.97 16.88 6.99
N HIS A 360 16.10 17.02 5.98
CA HIS A 360 15.05 16.06 5.67
C HIS A 360 15.11 15.67 4.19
N LEU A 361 14.56 14.50 3.88
CA LEU A 361 14.29 14.06 2.52
C LEU A 361 12.78 13.99 2.32
N ARG A 362 12.31 14.46 1.17
CA ARG A 362 10.95 14.17 0.71
C ARG A 362 11.01 13.01 -0.27
N TYR A 363 10.46 11.87 0.12
CA TYR A 363 10.16 10.78 -0.81
C TYR A 363 8.82 11.08 -1.50
N VAL A 364 8.77 10.94 -2.83
CA VAL A 364 7.54 11.05 -3.62
C VAL A 364 7.50 9.92 -4.64
N SER A 365 6.33 9.30 -4.82
CA SER A 365 6.06 8.32 -5.89
C SER A 365 4.82 8.72 -6.70
N TRP A 366 4.82 8.40 -7.99
CA TRP A 366 3.70 8.63 -8.91
C TRP A 366 3.70 7.60 -10.03
N SER A 367 2.54 7.43 -10.66
CA SER A 367 2.40 6.76 -11.95
C SER A 367 2.08 7.79 -13.01
N ALA A 368 2.61 7.61 -14.22
CA ALA A 368 2.34 8.49 -15.35
C ALA A 368 1.67 7.68 -16.47
N TYR A 369 0.70 8.29 -17.13
CA TYR A 369 -0.06 7.69 -18.22
C TYR A 369 -0.16 8.65 -19.40
N LEU A 370 -0.04 8.11 -20.59
CA LEU A 370 -0.39 8.79 -21.83
C LEU A 370 -1.87 8.53 -22.10
N LEU A 371 -2.64 9.60 -22.29
CA LEU A 371 -4.08 9.51 -22.56
C LEU A 371 -4.31 9.53 -24.07
N ARG A 372 -5.07 8.55 -24.56
CA ARG A 372 -5.53 8.46 -25.95
C ARG A 372 -7.01 8.76 -26.02
N ASP A 373 -7.41 9.58 -26.98
CA ASP A 373 -8.82 9.84 -27.27
C ASP A 373 -9.32 8.77 -28.26
N GLU A 374 -10.28 7.93 -27.85
CA GLU A 374 -10.96 6.97 -28.73
C GLU A 374 -12.46 7.27 -28.72
N GLU A 375 -12.99 7.90 -29.77
CA GLU A 375 -14.42 8.11 -30.10
C GLU A 375 -15.43 7.83 -28.95
N ALA A 376 -15.36 8.65 -27.88
CA ALA A 376 -16.20 8.67 -26.66
C ALA A 376 -15.63 8.05 -25.36
N ASN A 377 -14.46 7.40 -25.37
CA ASN A 377 -13.76 6.93 -24.18
C ASN A 377 -12.27 7.28 -24.20
N MET A 378 -11.76 7.86 -23.12
CA MET A 378 -10.35 8.18 -22.98
C MET A 378 -9.60 6.99 -22.35
N THR A 379 -8.66 6.39 -23.08
CA THR A 379 -7.87 5.27 -22.58
C THR A 379 -6.55 5.77 -21.99
N ALA A 380 -6.17 5.24 -20.81
CA ALA A 380 -4.94 5.62 -20.12
C ALA A 380 -3.88 4.52 -20.27
N ILE A 381 -2.80 4.82 -20.97
CA ILE A 381 -1.69 3.88 -21.22
C ILE A 381 -0.56 4.19 -20.25
N SER A 382 -0.23 3.25 -19.36
CA SER A 382 0.86 3.43 -18.39
C SER A 382 2.20 3.60 -19.11
N LEU A 383 3.00 4.54 -18.64
CA LEU A 383 4.38 4.68 -19.11
C LEU A 383 5.24 3.50 -18.63
N PRO A 384 6.22 3.06 -19.45
CA PRO A 384 7.23 2.09 -19.01
C PRO A 384 7.95 2.55 -17.75
N GLY A 385 8.23 1.61 -16.84
CA GLY A 385 8.92 1.89 -15.59
C GLY A 385 8.06 2.51 -14.48
N ALA A 386 6.76 2.75 -14.72
CA ALA A 386 5.84 3.12 -13.66
C ALA A 386 5.65 1.96 -12.64
N PRO A 387 5.46 2.25 -11.34
CA PRO A 387 5.47 3.58 -10.75
C PRO A 387 6.88 4.16 -10.62
N PHE A 388 7.00 5.47 -10.81
CA PHE A 388 8.22 6.23 -10.57
C PHE A 388 8.30 6.64 -9.10
N SER A 389 9.52 6.85 -8.60
CA SER A 389 9.74 7.47 -7.30
C SER A 389 11.09 8.18 -7.20
N ARG A 390 11.18 9.22 -6.37
CA ARG A 390 12.43 9.95 -6.12
C ARG A 390 12.49 10.51 -4.70
N TYR A 391 13.70 10.68 -4.21
CA TYR A 391 14.02 11.39 -2.98
C TYR A 391 14.53 12.79 -3.32
N TYR A 392 13.99 13.79 -2.64
CA TYR A 392 14.38 15.19 -2.79
C TYR A 392 14.96 15.70 -1.47
N ALA A 393 16.17 16.24 -1.53
CA ALA A 393 16.74 17.08 -0.49
C ALA A 393 16.51 18.56 -0.83
N GLN A 394 16.79 19.46 0.11
CA GLN A 394 16.74 20.89 -0.18
C GLN A 394 17.92 21.28 -1.09
N GLU A 395 17.63 21.70 -2.31
CA GLU A 395 18.60 22.18 -3.30
C GLU A 395 18.11 23.47 -3.96
N SER A 396 18.97 24.12 -4.75
CA SER A 396 18.62 25.36 -5.47
C SER A 396 17.69 25.10 -6.65
N ALA A 397 17.84 23.97 -7.34
CA ALA A 397 17.01 23.56 -8.46
C ALA A 397 17.03 22.04 -8.61
N ASP A 398 15.90 21.45 -9.03
CA ASP A 398 15.82 20.05 -9.43
C ASP A 398 16.24 19.92 -10.90
N GLU A 399 17.15 19.00 -11.18
CA GLU A 399 17.53 18.64 -12.56
C GLU A 399 16.40 17.94 -13.30
N GLY A 400 15.46 17.32 -12.57
CA GLY A 400 14.30 16.62 -13.12
C GLY A 400 14.53 15.15 -13.41
N ILE A 401 13.45 14.46 -13.77
CA ILE A 401 13.44 13.05 -14.19
C ILE A 401 12.95 12.97 -15.62
N ILE A 402 13.62 12.14 -16.41
CA ILE A 402 13.16 11.75 -17.74
C ILE A 402 12.34 10.47 -17.62
N MET A 403 11.09 10.51 -18.09
CA MET A 403 10.20 9.36 -18.21
C MET A 403 10.04 9.03 -19.69
N GLU A 404 10.36 7.80 -20.08
CA GLU A 404 10.20 7.35 -21.45
C GLU A 404 8.74 6.97 -21.73
N THR A 405 8.31 7.16 -22.97
CA THR A 405 6.99 6.70 -23.44
C THR A 405 7.17 5.64 -24.53
N ASN A 406 6.11 4.92 -24.84
CA ASN A 406 6.07 4.00 -26.00
C ASN A 406 5.69 4.70 -27.31
N LEU A 407 5.60 6.03 -27.31
CA LEU A 407 5.17 6.81 -28.47
C LEU A 407 6.39 7.20 -29.31
N ASP A 408 6.40 6.80 -30.57
CA ASP A 408 7.48 7.16 -31.49
C ASP A 408 7.45 8.67 -31.81
N THR A 409 8.63 9.30 -31.82
CA THR A 409 8.76 10.73 -32.11
C THR A 409 8.32 11.07 -33.53
N ASN A 410 8.46 10.14 -34.49
CA ASN A 410 8.00 10.31 -35.87
C ASN A 410 6.48 10.24 -35.96
N GLU A 411 5.82 9.35 -35.22
CA GLU A 411 4.35 9.32 -35.12
C GLU A 411 3.80 10.67 -34.63
N VAL A 412 4.49 11.32 -33.69
CA VAL A 412 4.13 12.66 -33.20
C VAL A 412 4.36 13.74 -34.24
N LYS A 413 5.19 13.55 -35.26
CA LYS A 413 5.37 14.50 -36.37
C LYS A 413 4.33 14.31 -37.48
N GLU A 414 3.71 13.14 -37.59
CA GLU A 414 2.71 12.82 -38.63
C GLU A 414 1.31 13.36 -38.31
N ASN A 415 0.58 13.87 -39.31
CA ASN A 415 -0.67 14.62 -39.11
C ASN A 415 -1.85 13.87 -38.43
N HIS A 416 -1.70 12.59 -38.07
CA HIS A 416 -2.79 11.76 -37.52
C HIS A 416 -2.37 10.95 -36.27
N CYS A 417 -1.60 11.54 -35.35
CA CYS A 417 -1.26 10.90 -34.08
C CYS A 417 -2.48 10.86 -33.13
N PRO A 418 -2.96 9.67 -32.71
CA PRO A 418 -4.16 9.56 -31.85
C PRO A 418 -3.94 10.07 -30.41
N PHE A 419 -2.71 10.38 -30.05
CA PHE A 419 -2.33 10.93 -28.75
C PHE A 419 -2.21 12.46 -28.75
N LEU A 420 -2.22 13.08 -29.93
CA LEU A 420 -2.16 14.53 -30.08
C LEU A 420 -3.56 15.11 -30.22
N THR A 421 -3.80 16.16 -29.45
CA THR A 421 -4.91 17.08 -29.72
C THR A 421 -4.64 17.91 -30.97
N ASP A 422 -5.68 18.54 -31.52
CA ASP A 422 -5.59 19.49 -32.65
C ASP A 422 -4.58 20.64 -32.43
N LYS A 423 -4.24 20.91 -31.16
CA LYS A 423 -3.25 21.93 -30.76
C LYS A 423 -1.81 21.40 -30.70
N GLY A 424 -1.58 20.14 -31.09
CA GLY A 424 -0.27 19.50 -31.00
C GLY A 424 0.17 19.21 -29.56
N GLN A 425 -0.78 18.95 -28.67
CA GLN A 425 -0.51 18.64 -27.25
C GLN A 425 -0.80 17.19 -26.94
N LEU A 426 0.09 16.55 -26.17
CA LEU A 426 -0.12 15.24 -25.55
C LEU A 426 -0.87 15.41 -24.24
N ARG A 427 -1.89 14.59 -24.00
CA ARG A 427 -2.59 14.55 -22.71
C ARG A 427 -1.88 13.55 -21.79
N ILE A 428 -1.29 14.04 -20.71
CA ILE A 428 -0.58 13.22 -19.72
C ILE A 428 -1.38 13.23 -18.41
N ARG A 429 -1.59 12.06 -17.83
CA ARG A 429 -2.13 11.91 -16.47
C ARG A 429 -1.02 11.51 -15.52
N LEU A 430 -0.84 12.28 -14.46
CA LEU A 430 -0.02 11.92 -13.30
C LEU A 430 -0.95 11.47 -12.18
N GLU A 431 -0.74 10.27 -11.66
CA GLU A 431 -1.41 9.76 -10.46
C GLU A 431 -0.41 9.78 -9.30
N TRP A 432 -0.66 10.62 -8.31
CA TRP A 432 0.23 10.78 -7.15
C TRP A 432 -0.01 9.65 -6.15
N ASN A 433 1.06 8.95 -5.79
CA ASN A 433 1.04 7.80 -4.89
C ASN A 433 1.37 8.23 -3.45
N GLU A 434 2.49 7.77 -2.91
CA GLU A 434 2.93 8.04 -1.56
C GLU A 434 3.91 9.21 -1.51
N SER A 435 3.83 9.97 -0.42
CA SER A 435 4.70 11.11 -0.12
C SER A 435 5.04 11.06 1.35
N HIS A 436 6.34 11.03 1.67
CA HIS A 436 6.85 10.94 3.04
C HIS A 436 7.97 11.93 3.27
N LEU A 437 7.93 12.61 4.42
CA LEU A 437 9.03 13.43 4.90
C LEU A 437 9.88 12.60 5.87
N LEU A 438 11.10 12.30 5.46
CA LEU A 438 12.07 11.48 6.16
C LEU A 438 13.09 12.38 6.87
N PHE A 439 13.44 12.02 8.09
CA PHE A 439 14.48 12.65 8.88
C PHE A 439 15.86 12.24 8.38
N GLN A 440 16.78 13.20 8.35
CA GLN A 440 18.18 13.07 7.95
C GLN A 440 18.36 12.80 6.45
N ALA A 441 18.92 13.79 5.74
CA ALA A 441 19.13 13.70 4.29
C ALA A 441 20.44 13.06 3.87
N THR A 442 21.41 13.01 4.77
CA THR A 442 22.72 12.46 4.52
C THR A 442 22.88 11.10 5.19
N TYR A 443 23.93 10.39 4.80
CA TYR A 443 24.37 9.18 5.46
C TYR A 443 24.61 9.43 6.95
N HIS A 444 24.20 8.49 7.80
CA HIS A 444 24.37 8.59 9.24
C HIS A 444 24.70 7.22 9.85
N LYS A 445 25.19 7.19 11.10
CA LYS A 445 25.49 5.94 11.84
C LYS A 445 24.32 4.95 11.95
N TYR A 446 23.10 5.41 11.69
CA TYR A 446 21.90 4.57 11.67
C TYR A 446 21.79 3.76 10.37
N ASP A 447 22.38 4.24 9.27
CA ASP A 447 22.50 3.48 8.03
C ASP A 447 23.54 2.34 8.16
N ASP A 448 24.56 2.51 9.03
CA ASP A 448 25.56 1.47 9.28
C ASP A 448 24.94 0.18 9.80
N VAL A 449 23.95 0.26 10.71
CA VAL A 449 23.25 -0.92 11.25
C VAL A 449 22.61 -1.73 10.13
N CYS A 450 21.82 -1.06 9.26
CA CYS A 450 21.20 -1.71 8.12
C CYS A 450 22.24 -2.30 7.16
N ARG A 451 23.35 -1.60 6.91
CA ARG A 451 24.43 -2.06 6.03
C ARG A 451 25.12 -3.31 6.60
N ILE A 452 25.46 -3.30 7.88
CA ILE A 452 26.07 -4.43 8.60
C ILE A 452 25.14 -5.64 8.55
N HIS A 453 23.86 -5.45 8.89
CA HIS A 453 22.87 -6.53 8.86
C HIS A 453 22.71 -7.11 7.45
N ASN A 454 22.63 -6.27 6.42
CA ASN A 454 22.57 -6.73 5.03
C ASN A 454 23.80 -7.56 4.64
N GLN A 455 25.00 -7.15 5.05
CA GLN A 455 26.21 -7.91 4.77
C GLN A 455 26.24 -9.25 5.51
N GLN A 456 25.84 -9.27 6.78
CA GLN A 456 25.74 -10.49 7.59
C GLN A 456 24.72 -11.47 7.00
N MET A 457 23.52 -11.00 6.69
CA MET A 457 22.47 -11.82 6.06
C MET A 457 22.91 -12.41 4.73
N ARG A 458 23.56 -11.60 3.86
CA ARG A 458 24.07 -12.10 2.57
C ARG A 458 25.10 -13.21 2.75
N ARG A 459 26.02 -13.07 3.70
CA ARG A 459 27.01 -14.12 4.01
C ARG A 459 26.33 -15.39 4.50
N GLU A 460 25.37 -15.28 5.41
CA GLU A 460 24.64 -16.43 5.95
C GLU A 460 23.83 -17.15 4.87
N ILE A 461 23.13 -16.41 3.99
CA ILE A 461 22.44 -16.98 2.82
C ILE A 461 23.43 -17.74 1.93
N SER A 462 24.60 -17.18 1.61
CA SER A 462 25.59 -17.86 0.77
C SER A 462 26.14 -19.13 1.43
N LEU A 463 26.35 -19.13 2.74
CA LEU A 463 26.78 -20.33 3.48
C LEU A 463 25.69 -21.41 3.45
N LEU A 464 24.44 -21.05 3.73
CA LEU A 464 23.29 -21.97 3.70
C LEU A 464 23.06 -22.54 2.29
N GLN A 465 23.27 -21.75 1.24
CA GLN A 465 23.19 -22.22 -0.15
C GLN A 465 24.29 -23.23 -0.47
N ALA A 466 25.53 -22.98 -0.04
CA ALA A 466 26.63 -23.91 -0.25
C ALA A 466 26.43 -25.22 0.52
N GLU A 467 25.91 -25.15 1.75
CA GLU A 467 25.57 -26.33 2.55
C GLU A 467 24.44 -27.13 1.91
N ASN A 468 23.35 -26.49 1.49
CA ASN A 468 22.26 -27.16 0.78
C ASN A 468 22.75 -27.86 -0.50
N TYR A 469 23.58 -27.20 -1.30
CA TYR A 469 24.16 -27.81 -2.50
C TYR A 469 25.03 -29.03 -2.18
N SER A 470 25.84 -28.95 -1.11
CA SER A 470 26.63 -30.09 -0.64
C SER A 470 25.75 -31.27 -0.20
N LEU A 471 24.67 -30.99 0.55
CA LEU A 471 23.71 -31.98 1.01
C LEU A 471 22.96 -32.64 -0.16
N GLU A 472 22.54 -31.86 -1.16
CA GLU A 472 21.92 -32.38 -2.38
C GLU A 472 22.86 -33.33 -3.13
N ARG A 473 24.14 -32.98 -3.25
CA ARG A 473 25.16 -33.86 -3.86
C ARG A 473 25.35 -35.15 -3.08
N GLN A 474 25.37 -35.08 -1.74
CA GLN A 474 25.48 -36.27 -0.89
C GLN A 474 24.25 -37.16 -1.02
N LEU A 475 23.05 -36.59 -1.03
CA LEU A 475 21.79 -37.31 -1.23
C LEU A 475 21.76 -38.02 -2.60
N PHE A 476 22.16 -37.32 -3.67
CA PHE A 476 22.24 -37.91 -5.00
C PHE A 476 23.24 -39.08 -5.06
N SER A 477 24.42 -38.91 -4.46
CA SER A 477 25.43 -39.97 -4.35
C SER A 477 24.89 -41.20 -3.61
N TYR A 478 24.20 -40.98 -2.50
CA TYR A 478 23.59 -42.05 -1.71
C TYR A 478 22.49 -42.78 -2.49
N GLN A 479 21.61 -42.05 -3.18
CA GLN A 479 20.57 -42.63 -4.04
C GLN A 479 21.17 -43.46 -5.19
N LYS A 480 22.24 -42.96 -5.82
CA LYS A 480 22.97 -43.70 -6.86
C LYS A 480 23.58 -44.99 -6.31
N SER A 481 24.19 -44.94 -5.12
CA SER A 481 24.73 -46.13 -4.45
C SER A 481 23.65 -47.17 -4.12
N LEU A 482 22.49 -46.73 -3.61
CA LEU A 482 21.35 -47.60 -3.36
C LEU A 482 20.82 -48.25 -4.65
N ALA A 483 20.68 -47.47 -5.72
CA ALA A 483 20.24 -47.97 -7.02
C ALA A 483 21.20 -49.02 -7.59
N TYR A 484 22.52 -48.80 -7.50
CA TYR A 484 23.51 -49.82 -7.90
C TYR A 484 23.42 -51.08 -7.05
N THR A 485 23.23 -50.94 -5.74
CA THR A 485 23.10 -52.09 -4.84
C THR A 485 21.85 -52.91 -5.16
N GLN A 486 20.72 -52.25 -5.43
CA GLN A 486 19.47 -52.90 -5.86
C GLN A 486 19.61 -53.59 -7.22
N ALA A 487 20.26 -52.94 -8.19
CA ALA A 487 20.51 -53.52 -9.51
C ALA A 487 21.39 -54.78 -9.42
N GLN A 488 22.43 -54.77 -8.56
CA GLN A 488 23.26 -55.95 -8.32
C GLN A 488 22.47 -57.10 -7.68
N GLN A 489 21.60 -56.80 -6.70
CA GLN A 489 20.73 -57.82 -6.10
C GLN A 489 19.76 -58.44 -7.11
N GLN A 490 19.17 -57.63 -8.01
CA GLN A 490 18.31 -58.14 -9.08
C GLN A 490 19.08 -59.01 -10.08
N GLN A 491 20.31 -58.63 -10.45
CA GLN A 491 21.16 -59.45 -11.33
C GLN A 491 21.53 -60.79 -10.67
N GLN A 492 21.83 -60.81 -9.37
CA GLN A 492 22.10 -62.05 -8.64
C GLN A 492 20.86 -62.95 -8.55
N GLN A 493 19.66 -62.37 -8.40
CA GLN A 493 18.40 -63.13 -8.43
C GLN A 493 18.10 -63.68 -9.83
N GLN A 494 18.34 -62.91 -10.90
CA GLN A 494 18.19 -63.38 -12.28
C GLN A 494 19.21 -64.46 -12.64
N GLN A 495 20.44 -64.40 -12.15
CA GLN A 495 21.43 -65.49 -12.33
C GLN A 495 21.02 -66.77 -11.59
N HIS A 496 20.40 -66.67 -10.41
CA HIS A 496 19.84 -67.84 -9.71
C HIS A 496 18.61 -68.42 -10.42
N GLN A 497 17.78 -67.61 -11.08
CA GLN A 497 16.68 -68.10 -11.92
C GLN A 497 17.16 -68.68 -13.26
N ASN A 498 18.16 -68.08 -13.91
CA ASN A 498 18.73 -68.60 -15.17
C ASN A 498 19.58 -69.87 -14.97
N GLN A 499 20.12 -70.13 -13.77
CA GLN A 499 20.73 -71.43 -13.47
C GLN A 499 19.70 -72.57 -13.33
N GLN A 500 18.41 -72.28 -13.17
CA GLN A 500 17.33 -73.28 -13.23
C GLN A 500 16.75 -73.46 -14.63
N HIS A 501 17.01 -72.53 -15.56
CA HIS A 501 16.54 -72.57 -16.95
C HIS A 501 17.64 -72.14 -17.94
N HIS A 502 18.61 -73.01 -18.18
CA HIS A 502 19.04 -73.40 -19.53
C HIS A 502 20.28 -74.30 -19.49
N GLY A 503 20.05 -75.60 -19.73
CA GLY A 503 20.88 -76.26 -20.72
C GLY A 503 20.50 -75.71 -22.10
N GLY A 504 21.49 -75.31 -22.89
CA GLY A 504 21.33 -75.10 -24.33
C GLY A 504 21.46 -73.66 -24.84
N HIS A 505 22.69 -73.36 -25.25
CA HIS A 505 23.08 -72.55 -26.42
C HIS A 505 23.33 -71.03 -26.33
N GLN A 506 24.58 -70.74 -26.70
CA GLN A 506 25.19 -69.46 -27.06
C GLN A 506 24.46 -68.77 -28.22
N ALA A 507 24.30 -67.45 -28.10
CA ALA A 507 24.46 -66.55 -29.23
C ALA A 507 25.00 -65.18 -28.78
N HIS A 508 26.09 -64.83 -29.44
CA HIS A 508 26.79 -63.56 -29.58
C HIS A 508 25.92 -62.29 -29.42
N LEU A 509 26.33 -61.34 -28.59
CA LEU A 509 25.82 -59.96 -28.64
C LEU A 509 26.94 -58.94 -28.45
N GLU A 510 26.99 -58.05 -29.43
CA GLU A 510 27.97 -57.02 -29.64
C GLU A 510 27.81 -55.83 -28.67
N ARG A 511 28.96 -55.21 -28.48
CA ARG A 511 29.25 -53.96 -27.79
C ARG A 511 28.33 -52.82 -28.23
N SER A 512 27.71 -52.12 -27.29
CA SER A 512 27.19 -50.77 -27.49
C SER A 512 27.68 -49.89 -26.35
N ALA A 513 28.71 -49.10 -26.63
CA ALA A 513 29.11 -47.98 -25.81
C ALA A 513 28.16 -46.82 -26.10
N SER A 514 27.44 -46.36 -25.08
CA SER A 514 26.83 -45.03 -25.07
C SER A 514 27.49 -44.26 -23.93
N THR A 515 28.51 -43.50 -24.31
CA THR A 515 28.91 -42.29 -23.61
C THR A 515 27.91 -41.22 -24.01
N ASP A 516 27.10 -40.78 -23.05
CA ASP A 516 26.56 -39.42 -23.04
C ASP A 516 25.92 -39.16 -21.68
N THR A 517 26.52 -38.25 -20.92
CA THR A 517 25.84 -37.20 -20.16
C THR A 517 26.89 -36.34 -19.48
N GLU A 518 27.43 -35.39 -20.25
CA GLU A 518 27.72 -34.05 -19.74
C GLU A 518 26.44 -33.48 -19.13
N TYR A 519 26.49 -32.94 -17.92
CA TYR A 519 25.78 -31.71 -17.54
C TYR A 519 26.27 -31.20 -16.18
N ALA A 520 26.63 -29.90 -16.20
CA ALA A 520 26.57 -28.88 -15.15
C ALA A 520 27.27 -29.13 -13.81
#